data_AF-U3KC64-F1
#
_entry.id   AF-U3KC64-F1
#
_cell.length_a   1.000
_cell.length_b   1.000
_cell.length_c   1.000
_cell.angle_alpha   90.00
_cell.angle_beta   90.00
_cell.angle_gamma   90.00
#
_symmetry.space_group_name_H-M   'P 1'
#
loop_
_entity.id
_entity.type
_entity.pdbx_description
1 polymer ?
#
loop_
_entity_poly.entity_id
_entity_poly.type
_entity_poly.pdbx_seq_one_letter_code
_entity_poly.pdbx_strand_id
1 'polypeptide(L)'
;GGGGGGGGGGGGGGGGGGGGGGGGGGRRRSEPGEDAAGVYPDLRGDAVGGGDPRHLREPAGELGAAAVAGGGGGGGGGVRLLSLRGCQLSERDFGHVCRGVAESRSLAQLNLNLGIVSNINRVKQLAEALKTNRSVQSLFLHGSPLTDAGLALLNPALSIHPSLVALDLGDCMLGDEGINLICGLLPPDGAKSGLKELTLSANPGITSKGWGRLAIAVAHSSQLRVLNLDYNPLGDQVAGMLAVAVASSRTLEVLDLEGTGLTNQSAQTLLDMVENYPTALRTLILAENNISPELQQQISDLLSEGEEEEETEAHEVTAREKNPWICQNTSMEYVRLQA
;
A
#
# COMPACT_ATOMS: atom_id res chain seq x y z
N GLY A 1 -53.53 -52.67 9.27
CA GLY A 1 -54.17 -52.63 10.60
C GLY A 1 -53.57 -53.71 11.46
N GLY A 2 -53.29 -53.39 12.73
CA GLY A 2 -52.87 -54.31 13.82
C GLY A 2 -51.49 -54.95 13.62
N GLY A 3 -50.56 -54.99 14.56
CA GLY A 3 -50.62 -54.80 16.01
C GLY A 3 -49.75 -55.89 16.66
N GLY A 4 -49.00 -55.52 17.69
CA GLY A 4 -48.20 -56.43 18.54
C GLY A 4 -46.74 -55.98 18.60
N GLY A 5 -46.10 -55.76 19.74
CA GLY A 5 -46.47 -56.03 21.12
C GLY A 5 -45.17 -56.22 21.91
N GLY A 6 -45.14 -55.76 23.17
CA GLY A 6 -44.03 -55.95 24.11
C GLY A 6 -43.55 -54.61 24.65
N GLY A 7 -43.53 -54.32 25.95
CA GLY A 7 -43.75 -55.17 27.12
C GLY A 7 -42.75 -54.77 28.20
N GLY A 8 -43.24 -54.42 29.40
CA GLY A 8 -42.47 -54.25 30.63
C GLY A 8 -41.81 -52.87 30.78
N GLY A 9 -41.87 -52.18 31.92
CA GLY A 9 -42.37 -52.54 33.24
C GLY A 9 -41.53 -51.80 34.28
N GLY A 10 -42.18 -51.30 35.33
CA GLY A 10 -41.55 -51.11 36.64
C GLY A 10 -40.97 -49.74 36.97
N GLY A 11 -41.73 -48.95 37.73
CA GLY A 11 -41.49 -48.93 39.19
C GLY A 11 -40.78 -47.72 39.79
N GLY A 12 -41.51 -47.03 40.68
CA GLY A 12 -40.99 -46.32 41.85
C GLY A 12 -40.43 -44.93 41.57
N GLY A 13 -40.73 -43.88 42.34
CA GLY A 13 -41.37 -43.79 43.64
C GLY A 13 -40.80 -42.56 44.35
N GLY A 14 -41.65 -41.86 45.11
CA GLY A 14 -41.28 -40.82 46.07
C GLY A 14 -41.03 -39.44 45.42
N GLY A 15 -41.58 -38.34 45.91
CA GLY A 15 -42.28 -38.11 47.17
C GLY A 15 -41.90 -36.72 47.68
N GLY A 16 -42.91 -35.94 48.05
CA GLY A 16 -42.79 -34.73 48.89
C GLY A 16 -42.11 -33.53 48.21
N GLY A 17 -42.60 -32.31 48.33
CA GLY A 17 -43.60 -31.78 49.25
C GLY A 17 -43.22 -30.34 49.55
N GLY A 18 -44.25 -29.49 49.65
CA GLY A 18 -44.18 -28.15 50.25
C GLY A 18 -43.52 -27.08 49.36
N GLY A 19 -44.10 -25.91 49.18
CA GLY A 19 -45.23 -25.29 49.85
C GLY A 19 -45.07 -23.78 49.80
N GLY A 20 -46.20 -23.07 49.79
CA GLY A 20 -46.32 -21.62 50.04
C GLY A 20 -45.87 -20.76 48.85
N GLY A 21 -46.76 -20.09 48.13
CA GLY A 21 -47.68 -19.07 48.66
C GLY A 21 -46.96 -17.72 48.53
N GLY A 22 -47.51 -16.64 47.99
CA GLY A 22 -48.83 -16.33 47.49
C GLY A 22 -48.88 -14.82 47.31
N GLY A 23 -49.77 -14.36 46.44
CA GLY A 23 -50.15 -12.94 46.29
C GLY A 23 -49.20 -12.14 45.38
N GLY A 24 -49.67 -11.37 44.41
CA GLY A 24 -51.03 -10.98 44.10
C GLY A 24 -50.99 -9.59 43.47
N GLY A 25 -51.61 -9.46 42.30
CA GLY A 25 -52.20 -8.20 41.84
C GLY A 25 -51.33 -7.31 40.95
N GLY A 26 -51.92 -6.92 39.82
CA GLY A 26 -51.79 -5.54 39.35
C GLY A 26 -51.15 -5.31 37.98
N ARG A 27 -51.90 -5.64 36.93
CA ARG A 27 -51.87 -5.09 35.56
C ARG A 27 -51.09 -3.77 35.39
N ARG A 28 -50.24 -3.70 34.36
CA ARG A 28 -50.26 -2.67 33.30
C ARG A 28 -49.42 -3.11 32.10
N ARG A 29 -49.95 -2.85 30.90
CA ARG A 29 -49.32 -3.03 29.60
C ARG A 29 -48.18 -2.02 29.41
N SER A 30 -47.05 -2.48 28.89
CA SER A 30 -46.13 -1.75 27.99
C SER A 30 -45.25 -2.79 27.29
N GLU A 31 -45.10 -2.69 25.98
CA GLU A 31 -44.23 -3.51 25.13
C GLU A 31 -42.73 -3.31 25.44
N PRO A 32 -41.84 -4.23 25.01
CA PRO A 32 -40.43 -4.22 25.36
C PRO A 32 -39.60 -3.33 24.42
N GLY A 33 -38.66 -2.59 25.00
CA GLY A 33 -37.49 -2.07 24.31
C GLY A 33 -36.27 -2.36 25.17
N GLU A 34 -35.66 -3.53 24.95
CA GLU A 34 -34.29 -3.86 25.39
C GLU A 34 -33.36 -3.41 24.24
N ASP A 35 -32.46 -2.45 24.45
CA ASP A 35 -31.21 -2.50 25.22
C ASP A 35 -30.06 -3.17 24.45
N ALA A 36 -29.04 -2.37 24.11
CA ALA A 36 -27.63 -2.67 24.36
C ALA A 36 -26.74 -1.51 23.83
N ALA A 37 -26.55 -0.50 24.67
CA ALA A 37 -25.39 0.38 24.66
C ALA A 37 -24.43 -0.08 25.77
N GLY A 38 -23.11 0.01 25.52
CA GLY A 38 -22.02 -0.40 26.41
C GLY A 38 -21.44 -1.77 26.00
N VAL A 39 -20.14 -2.00 25.91
CA VAL A 39 -19.06 -1.60 26.83
C VAL A 39 -17.71 -1.68 26.09
N TYR A 40 -16.92 -0.60 26.08
CA TYR A 40 -15.46 -0.69 25.94
C TYR A 40 -14.87 -0.45 27.33
N PRO A 41 -14.05 -1.36 27.89
CA PRO A 41 -13.46 -1.15 29.19
C PRO A 41 -12.26 -0.21 29.09
N ASP A 42 -12.23 0.75 30.02
CA ASP A 42 -11.08 1.55 30.43
C ASP A 42 -9.91 0.66 30.84
N LEU A 43 -8.73 0.93 30.28
CA LEU A 43 -7.44 0.55 30.87
C LEU A 43 -6.57 1.81 31.00
N ARG A 44 -6.59 2.40 32.20
CA ARG A 44 -5.56 3.31 32.71
C ARG A 44 -4.74 2.61 33.79
N GLY A 45 -3.42 2.74 33.69
CA GLY A 45 -2.39 2.27 34.63
C GLY A 45 -1.53 1.19 33.98
N ASP A 46 -0.21 1.28 33.81
CA ASP A 46 0.80 2.20 34.30
C ASP A 46 1.97 2.26 33.29
N ALA A 47 2.72 3.36 33.34
CA ALA A 47 3.75 3.76 32.39
C ALA A 47 4.97 2.82 32.33
N VAL A 48 5.45 2.53 31.11
CA VAL A 48 6.88 2.49 30.78
C VAL A 48 7.06 2.97 29.33
N GLY A 49 7.67 4.14 29.14
CA GLY A 49 8.35 4.53 27.89
C GLY A 49 7.48 4.78 26.65
N GLY A 50 6.45 5.63 26.74
CA GLY A 50 5.77 6.17 25.57
C GLY A 50 6.67 7.12 24.80
N GLY A 51 7.41 6.59 23.84
CA GLY A 51 8.05 7.36 22.77
C GLY A 51 6.98 8.11 21.99
N ASP A 52 7.10 9.41 21.99
CA ASP A 52 6.21 10.39 21.40
C ASP A 52 6.22 10.26 19.86
N PRO A 53 5.10 9.96 19.16
CA PRO A 53 5.09 9.86 17.70
C PRO A 53 5.05 11.26 17.05
N ARG A 54 5.85 12.20 17.57
CA ARG A 54 5.92 13.61 17.14
C ARG A 54 7.03 13.91 16.13
N HIS A 55 7.70 12.90 15.56
CA HIS A 55 8.82 13.15 14.65
C HIS A 55 8.50 13.23 13.15
N LEU A 56 7.24 13.07 12.73
CA LEU A 56 6.77 13.54 11.42
C LEU A 56 6.17 14.96 11.45
N ARG A 57 6.45 15.73 12.50
CA ARG A 57 6.22 17.18 12.49
C ARG A 57 7.40 17.88 11.84
N GLU A 58 7.49 17.80 10.51
CA GLU A 58 8.06 18.91 9.76
C GLU A 58 7.37 20.20 10.23
N PRO A 59 8.10 21.30 10.46
CA PRO A 59 7.52 22.48 11.08
C PRO A 59 6.33 22.94 10.23
N ALA A 60 5.18 23.07 10.88
CA ALA A 60 4.02 23.78 10.35
C ALA A 60 4.39 25.27 10.26
N GLY A 61 5.32 25.62 9.38
CA GLY A 61 5.39 26.92 8.76
C GLY A 61 4.19 27.04 7.83
N GLU A 62 3.60 28.21 7.75
CA GLU A 62 2.49 28.51 6.84
C GLU A 62 2.89 28.20 5.38
N LEU A 63 2.53 27.02 4.89
CA LEU A 63 2.81 26.60 3.52
C LEU A 63 1.50 26.69 2.73
N GLY A 64 1.27 27.88 2.18
CA GLY A 64 0.19 28.15 1.24
C GLY A 64 0.46 27.54 -0.14
N ALA A 65 -0.56 27.57 -0.99
CA ALA A 65 -0.54 27.06 -2.34
C ALA A 65 0.70 27.52 -3.13
N ALA A 66 1.41 26.57 -3.73
CA ALA A 66 2.59 26.82 -4.55
C ALA A 66 2.39 26.24 -5.95
N ALA A 67 2.65 27.05 -6.97
CA ALA A 67 2.63 26.62 -8.37
C ALA A 67 3.97 26.97 -9.01
N VAL A 68 4.61 25.98 -9.65
CA VAL A 68 5.89 26.18 -10.34
C VAL A 68 5.69 26.02 -11.85
N ALA A 69 5.97 27.09 -12.59
CA ALA A 69 5.98 27.08 -14.05
C ALA A 69 7.32 26.55 -14.57
N GLY A 70 7.28 25.67 -15.57
CA GLY A 70 8.50 25.12 -16.17
C GLY A 70 9.22 26.16 -17.04
N GLY A 71 10.40 26.60 -16.60
CA GLY A 71 11.28 27.47 -17.40
C GLY A 71 12.07 26.67 -18.43
N GLY A 72 11.60 26.62 -19.67
CA GLY A 72 12.33 26.08 -20.82
C GLY A 72 12.10 26.99 -22.02
N GLY A 73 13.19 27.56 -22.55
CA GLY A 73 13.15 28.49 -23.68
C GLY A 73 12.48 27.87 -24.91
N GLY A 74 11.23 28.28 -25.16
CA GLY A 74 10.42 27.77 -26.28
C GLY A 74 8.93 27.79 -25.97
N GLY A 75 8.34 28.98 -25.84
CA GLY A 75 6.90 29.25 -26.06
C GLY A 75 5.82 28.53 -25.23
N GLY A 76 6.14 27.62 -24.31
CA GLY A 76 5.16 26.80 -23.59
C GLY A 76 5.37 26.81 -22.06
N GLY A 77 5.27 27.98 -21.43
CA GLY A 77 5.37 28.13 -19.97
C GLY A 77 4.15 27.59 -19.24
N GLY A 78 3.99 26.27 -19.17
CA GLY A 78 2.94 25.60 -18.42
C GLY A 78 3.35 25.27 -16.97
N VAL A 79 2.39 25.28 -16.04
CA VAL A 79 2.61 24.80 -14.66
C VAL A 79 2.94 23.31 -14.71
N ARG A 80 4.06 22.93 -14.07
CA ARG A 80 4.54 21.53 -13.99
C ARG A 80 4.21 20.90 -12.64
N LEU A 81 4.19 21.71 -11.59
CA LEU A 81 3.89 21.30 -10.22
C LEU A 81 2.83 22.24 -9.65
N LEU A 82 1.75 21.66 -9.13
CA LEU A 82 0.74 22.35 -8.36
C LEU A 82 0.63 21.69 -6.98
N SER A 83 0.94 22.46 -5.94
CA SER A 83 0.77 22.06 -4.55
C SER A 83 -0.27 22.92 -3.89
N LEU A 84 -1.30 22.28 -3.34
CA LEU A 84 -2.36 22.90 -2.55
C LEU A 84 -2.34 22.38 -1.11
N ARG A 85 -1.20 21.82 -0.67
CA ARG A 85 -1.04 21.22 0.65
C ARG A 85 -1.56 22.15 1.75
N GLY A 86 -2.45 21.63 2.60
CA GLY A 86 -2.99 22.36 3.76
C GLY A 86 -3.79 23.64 3.44
N CYS A 87 -4.14 23.91 2.18
CA CYS A 87 -4.92 25.06 1.79
C CYS A 87 -6.40 24.91 2.15
N GLN A 88 -7.00 25.97 2.70
CA GLN A 88 -8.44 26.03 2.92
C GLN A 88 -9.15 26.53 1.66
N LEU A 89 -9.59 25.59 0.83
CA LEU A 89 -10.38 25.89 -0.38
C LEU A 89 -11.86 25.73 -0.11
N SER A 90 -12.71 26.60 -0.66
CA SER A 90 -14.14 26.32 -0.75
C SER A 90 -14.40 25.23 -1.79
N GLU A 91 -15.58 24.60 -1.76
CA GLU A 91 -15.99 23.63 -2.80
C GLU A 91 -15.96 24.25 -4.21
N ARG A 92 -16.32 25.53 -4.32
CA ARG A 92 -16.30 26.25 -5.60
C ARG A 92 -14.87 26.42 -6.12
N ASP A 93 -13.95 26.84 -5.24
CA ASP A 93 -12.55 27.07 -5.61
C ASP A 93 -11.87 25.74 -5.97
N PHE A 94 -12.16 24.67 -5.23
CA PHE A 94 -11.70 23.33 -5.56
C PHE A 94 -12.22 22.88 -6.95
N GLY A 95 -13.48 23.18 -7.29
CA GLY A 95 -14.00 22.92 -8.62
C GLY A 95 -13.28 23.69 -9.74
N HIS A 96 -12.86 24.94 -9.48
CA HIS A 96 -12.03 25.71 -10.41
C HIS A 96 -10.65 25.09 -10.59
N VAL A 97 -10.02 24.63 -9.50
CA VAL A 97 -8.76 23.88 -9.54
C VAL A 97 -8.92 22.61 -10.38
N CYS A 98 -9.94 21.80 -10.12
CA CYS A 98 -10.19 20.56 -10.86
C CYS A 98 -10.38 20.82 -12.37
N ARG A 99 -11.06 21.91 -12.75
CA ARG A 99 -11.15 22.32 -14.16
C ARG A 99 -9.78 22.65 -14.75
N GLY A 100 -8.95 23.40 -14.02
CA GLY A 100 -7.58 23.71 -14.44
C GLY A 100 -6.72 22.45 -14.59
N VAL A 101 -6.86 21.48 -13.67
CA VAL A 101 -6.20 20.17 -13.76
C VAL A 101 -6.66 19.41 -15.00
N ALA A 102 -7.97 19.37 -15.27
CA ALA A 102 -8.55 18.68 -16.43
C ALA A 102 -7.99 19.21 -17.77
N GLU A 103 -7.84 20.54 -17.87
CA GLU A 103 -7.39 21.21 -19.11
C GLU A 103 -5.85 21.25 -19.25
N SER A 104 -5.12 21.03 -18.15
CA SER A 104 -3.66 21.11 -18.16
C SER A 104 -3.02 20.02 -19.00
N ARG A 105 -2.04 20.41 -19.81
CA ARG A 105 -1.24 19.51 -20.65
C ARG A 105 0.21 19.38 -20.18
N SER A 106 0.60 20.16 -19.17
CA SER A 106 1.98 20.23 -18.65
C SER A 106 2.10 19.81 -17.19
N LEU A 107 0.99 19.74 -16.45
CA LEU A 107 1.02 19.43 -15.03
C LEU A 107 1.50 18.01 -14.82
N ALA A 108 2.70 17.85 -14.28
CA ALA A 108 3.32 16.56 -14.00
C ALA A 108 3.06 16.13 -12.55
N GLN A 109 3.04 17.06 -11.60
CA GLN A 109 2.86 16.76 -10.19
C GLN A 109 1.69 17.53 -9.59
N LEU A 110 0.78 16.80 -8.96
CA LEU A 110 -0.38 17.35 -8.26
C LEU A 110 -0.34 16.91 -6.79
N ASN A 111 -0.08 17.86 -5.91
CA ASN A 111 -0.04 17.63 -4.47
C ASN A 111 -1.27 18.25 -3.80
N LEU A 112 -2.11 17.38 -3.25
CA LEU A 112 -3.35 17.72 -2.54
C LEU A 112 -3.32 17.19 -1.09
N ASN A 113 -2.12 17.04 -0.51
CA ASN A 113 -1.95 16.49 0.83
C ASN A 113 -2.65 17.35 1.90
N LEU A 114 -2.95 16.71 3.03
CA LEU A 114 -3.54 17.30 4.23
C LEU A 114 -4.96 17.83 4.00
N GLY A 115 -5.90 16.91 3.81
CA GLY A 115 -7.34 17.18 3.90
C GLY A 115 -7.94 18.02 2.78
N ILE A 116 -7.22 18.26 1.67
CA ILE A 116 -7.79 18.97 0.52
C ILE A 116 -8.91 18.15 -0.10
N VAL A 117 -8.74 16.83 -0.21
CA VAL A 117 -9.74 15.90 -0.73
C VAL A 117 -10.47 15.23 0.43
N SER A 118 -11.06 16.04 1.32
CA SER A 118 -11.65 15.59 2.59
C SER A 118 -13.11 15.11 2.52
N ASN A 119 -13.77 15.20 1.36
CA ASN A 119 -15.15 14.76 1.21
C ASN A 119 -15.42 14.14 -0.16
N ILE A 120 -16.51 13.37 -0.23
CA ILE A 120 -16.86 12.59 -1.42
C ILE A 120 -17.13 13.45 -2.66
N ASN A 121 -17.58 14.70 -2.50
CA ASN A 121 -17.82 15.59 -3.64
C ASN A 121 -16.50 16.07 -4.26
N ARG A 122 -15.48 16.35 -3.43
CA ARG A 122 -14.13 16.66 -3.90
C ARG A 122 -13.47 15.46 -4.59
N VAL A 123 -13.62 14.27 -4.01
CA VAL A 123 -13.17 13.02 -4.63
C VAL A 123 -13.76 12.87 -6.03
N LYS A 124 -15.08 13.08 -6.19
CA LYS A 124 -15.75 13.03 -7.50
C LYS A 124 -15.24 14.08 -8.49
N GLN A 125 -15.06 15.32 -8.04
CA GLN A 125 -14.53 16.40 -8.89
C GLN A 125 -13.11 16.10 -9.36
N LEU A 126 -12.26 15.56 -8.46
CA LEU A 126 -10.92 15.12 -8.81
C LEU A 126 -10.94 13.95 -9.79
N ALA A 127 -11.80 12.95 -9.57
CA ALA A 127 -11.94 11.80 -10.46
C ALA A 127 -12.31 12.23 -11.90
N GLU A 128 -13.29 13.13 -12.06
CA GLU A 128 -13.68 13.65 -13.36
C GLU A 128 -12.56 14.47 -14.03
N ALA A 129 -11.80 15.24 -13.25
CA ALA A 129 -10.65 15.96 -13.77
C ALA A 129 -9.54 15.02 -14.27
N LEU A 130 -9.19 14.00 -13.47
CA LEU A 130 -8.15 13.03 -13.82
C LEU A 130 -8.56 12.15 -15.02
N LYS A 131 -9.85 11.86 -15.19
CA LYS A 131 -10.37 11.08 -16.31
C LYS A 131 -10.10 11.73 -17.68
N THR A 132 -10.04 13.06 -17.71
CA THR A 132 -9.76 13.85 -18.92
C THR A 132 -8.31 14.30 -19.01
N ASN A 133 -7.63 14.47 -17.88
CA ASN A 133 -6.21 14.79 -17.82
C ASN A 133 -5.36 13.67 -18.46
N ARG A 134 -4.23 14.08 -19.04
CA ARG A 134 -3.27 13.17 -19.70
C ARG A 134 -1.82 13.47 -19.31
N SER A 135 -1.58 14.43 -18.42
CA SER A 135 -0.24 14.94 -18.11
C SER A 135 0.26 14.57 -16.71
N VAL A 136 -0.65 14.34 -15.75
CA VAL A 136 -0.28 14.07 -14.35
C VAL A 136 0.45 12.75 -14.25
N GLN A 137 1.63 12.81 -13.64
CA GLN A 137 2.55 11.70 -13.42
C GLN A 137 2.61 11.31 -11.95
N SER A 138 2.60 12.30 -11.05
CA SER A 138 2.61 12.08 -9.61
C SER A 138 1.39 12.71 -8.95
N LEU A 139 0.63 11.91 -8.21
CA LEU A 139 -0.54 12.35 -7.45
C LEU A 139 -0.32 12.07 -5.96
N PHE A 140 -0.32 13.14 -5.15
CA PHE A 140 -0.17 13.04 -3.71
C PHE A 140 -1.47 13.42 -3.01
N LEU A 141 -2.03 12.48 -2.25
CA LEU A 141 -3.28 12.63 -1.50
C LEU A 141 -3.10 12.40 0.01
N HIS A 142 -1.86 12.33 0.50
CA HIS A 142 -1.54 11.96 1.88
C HIS A 142 -2.36 12.73 2.93
N GLY A 143 -2.86 12.06 3.95
CA GLY A 143 -3.65 12.68 5.02
C GLY A 143 -4.99 13.21 4.52
N SER A 144 -5.56 12.62 3.46
CA SER A 144 -6.93 12.89 3.01
C SER A 144 -7.81 11.68 3.34
N PRO A 145 -8.89 11.83 4.11
CA PRO A 145 -9.75 10.71 4.54
C PRO A 145 -10.60 10.15 3.38
N LEU A 146 -9.95 9.52 2.40
CA LEU A 146 -10.59 8.98 1.21
C LEU A 146 -11.52 7.82 1.56
N THR A 147 -11.07 6.93 2.45
CA THR A 147 -11.68 5.61 2.71
C THR A 147 -11.79 4.76 1.44
N ASP A 148 -12.20 3.50 1.59
CA ASP A 148 -12.44 2.62 0.45
C ASP A 148 -13.49 3.18 -0.52
N ALA A 149 -14.50 3.88 -0.01
CA ALA A 149 -15.57 4.47 -0.81
C ALA A 149 -15.08 5.62 -1.69
N GLY A 150 -14.19 6.48 -1.18
CA GLY A 150 -13.60 7.56 -1.96
C GLY A 150 -12.62 7.02 -3.00
N LEU A 151 -11.78 6.06 -2.63
CA LEU A 151 -10.86 5.43 -3.57
C LEU A 151 -11.60 4.69 -4.68
N ALA A 152 -12.74 4.05 -4.40
CA ALA A 152 -13.60 3.43 -5.42
C ALA A 152 -14.12 4.42 -6.47
N LEU A 153 -14.30 5.69 -6.13
CA LEU A 153 -14.69 6.74 -7.08
C LEU A 153 -13.51 7.25 -7.91
N LEU A 154 -12.30 7.27 -7.34
CA LEU A 154 -11.07 7.69 -8.05
C LEU A 154 -10.53 6.59 -8.97
N ASN A 155 -10.64 5.33 -8.57
CA ASN A 155 -10.02 4.20 -9.25
C ASN A 155 -10.34 4.10 -10.76
N PRO A 156 -11.58 4.36 -11.23
CA PRO A 156 -11.86 4.35 -12.67
C PRO A 156 -11.07 5.40 -13.48
N ALA A 157 -10.66 6.50 -12.85
CA ALA A 157 -9.82 7.51 -13.48
C ALA A 157 -8.33 7.12 -13.41
N LEU A 158 -7.88 6.58 -12.27
CA LEU A 158 -6.49 6.17 -12.05
C LEU A 158 -6.11 4.96 -12.92
N SER A 159 -6.96 3.94 -12.99
CA SER A 159 -6.69 2.68 -13.72
C SER A 159 -6.50 2.83 -15.23
N ILE A 160 -7.03 3.91 -15.81
CA ILE A 160 -6.88 4.21 -17.25
C ILE A 160 -5.97 5.41 -17.50
N HIS A 161 -5.37 5.98 -16.45
CA HIS A 161 -4.58 7.20 -16.58
C HIS A 161 -3.28 6.88 -17.33
N PRO A 162 -3.01 7.52 -18.50
CA PRO A 162 -1.97 7.05 -19.42
C PRO A 162 -0.55 7.40 -18.98
N SER A 163 -0.39 8.23 -17.95
CA SER A 163 0.91 8.77 -17.55
C SER A 163 1.16 8.72 -16.05
N LEU A 164 0.24 8.16 -15.25
CA LEU A 164 0.41 8.09 -13.81
C LEU A 164 1.51 7.07 -13.48
N VAL A 165 2.53 7.51 -12.75
CA VAL A 165 3.67 6.68 -12.35
C VAL A 165 3.86 6.65 -10.83
N ALA A 166 3.45 7.70 -10.12
CA ALA A 166 3.60 7.80 -8.68
C ALA A 166 2.27 8.15 -8.01
N LEU A 167 1.92 7.40 -6.97
CA LEU A 167 0.69 7.57 -6.21
C LEU A 167 0.94 7.48 -4.71
N ASP A 168 0.60 8.54 -4.00
CA ASP A 168 0.68 8.59 -2.54
C ASP A 168 -0.72 8.66 -1.93
N LEU A 169 -1.05 7.60 -1.19
CA LEU A 169 -2.30 7.37 -0.47
C LEU A 169 -2.01 7.09 1.02
N GLY A 170 -0.94 7.66 1.57
CA GLY A 170 -0.65 7.56 2.99
C GLY A 170 -1.72 8.26 3.85
N ASP A 171 -2.01 7.72 5.04
CA ASP A 171 -3.00 8.26 5.99
C ASP A 171 -4.34 8.60 5.31
N CYS A 172 -4.85 7.67 4.48
CA CYS A 172 -6.08 7.85 3.72
C CYS A 172 -7.28 7.07 4.28
N MET A 173 -7.09 6.46 5.47
CA MET A 173 -8.06 5.58 6.14
C MET A 173 -8.55 4.44 5.23
N LEU A 174 -7.63 3.85 4.48
CA LEU A 174 -7.93 2.73 3.59
C LEU A 174 -8.10 1.43 4.38
N GLY A 175 -8.90 0.53 3.81
CA GLY A 175 -9.08 -0.84 4.25
C GLY A 175 -8.84 -1.84 3.12
N ASP A 176 -9.25 -3.08 3.35
CA ASP A 176 -8.99 -4.21 2.44
C ASP A 176 -9.58 -4.03 1.04
N GLU A 177 -10.73 -3.35 0.90
CA GLU A 177 -11.36 -3.12 -0.40
C GLU A 177 -10.61 -2.04 -1.18
N GLY A 178 -10.10 -1.01 -0.51
CA GLY A 178 -9.24 -0.01 -1.10
C GLY A 178 -7.94 -0.62 -1.65
N ILE A 179 -7.31 -1.50 -0.88
CA ILE A 179 -6.12 -2.24 -1.33
C ILE A 179 -6.41 -3.12 -2.55
N ASN A 180 -7.56 -3.78 -2.58
CA ASN A 180 -7.93 -4.59 -3.75
C ASN A 180 -8.03 -3.75 -5.04
N LEU A 181 -8.45 -2.48 -4.95
CA LEU A 181 -8.44 -1.55 -6.08
C LEU A 181 -7.00 -1.16 -6.47
N ILE A 182 -6.14 -0.88 -5.49
CA ILE A 182 -4.73 -0.53 -5.70
C ILE A 182 -3.95 -1.69 -6.35
N CYS A 183 -4.22 -2.94 -5.99
CA CYS A 183 -3.65 -4.11 -6.67
C CYS A 183 -3.91 -4.08 -8.17
N GLY A 184 -5.08 -3.57 -8.61
CA GLY A 184 -5.41 -3.40 -10.03
C GLY A 184 -4.59 -2.31 -10.75
N LEU A 185 -3.92 -1.43 -10.00
CA LEU A 185 -3.00 -0.40 -10.51
C LEU A 185 -1.54 -0.87 -10.62
N LEU A 186 -1.27 -2.10 -10.17
CA LEU A 186 0.02 -2.78 -10.26
C LEU A 186 -0.08 -3.91 -11.31
N PRO A 187 -0.19 -3.57 -12.61
CA PRO A 187 -0.47 -4.57 -13.61
C PRO A 187 0.73 -5.53 -13.80
N PRO A 188 0.45 -6.79 -14.20
CA PRO A 188 1.48 -7.76 -14.51
C PRO A 188 2.18 -7.45 -15.85
N ASP A 189 3.22 -8.24 -16.14
CA ASP A 189 4.08 -8.14 -17.33
C ASP A 189 3.32 -7.93 -18.64
N GLY A 190 3.79 -6.97 -19.43
CA GLY A 190 3.24 -6.65 -20.75
C GLY A 190 2.14 -5.59 -20.76
N ALA A 191 1.78 -5.02 -19.61
CA ALA A 191 0.87 -3.88 -19.55
C ALA A 191 1.52 -2.56 -20.02
N LYS A 192 0.73 -1.70 -20.68
CA LYS A 192 1.22 -0.46 -21.32
C LYS A 192 1.71 0.61 -20.34
N SER A 193 1.18 0.63 -19.12
CA SER A 193 1.48 1.63 -18.09
C SER A 193 1.00 1.13 -16.72
N GLY A 194 1.82 1.31 -15.69
CA GLY A 194 1.52 0.99 -14.30
C GLY A 194 2.29 1.89 -13.34
N LEU A 195 1.98 1.78 -12.05
CA LEU A 195 2.69 2.55 -11.02
C LEU A 195 4.13 2.05 -10.86
N LYS A 196 5.04 3.01 -10.71
CA LYS A 196 6.44 2.81 -10.32
C LYS A 196 6.70 3.14 -8.86
N GLU A 197 5.91 4.04 -8.29
CA GLU A 197 6.04 4.49 -6.92
C GLU A 197 4.67 4.45 -6.25
N LEU A 198 4.58 3.78 -5.10
CA LEU A 198 3.35 3.64 -4.34
C LEU A 198 3.62 3.86 -2.85
N THR A 199 2.90 4.79 -2.25
CA THR A 199 2.95 5.07 -0.81
C THR A 199 1.60 4.74 -0.18
N LEU A 200 1.61 3.85 0.82
CA LEU A 200 0.44 3.39 1.58
C LEU A 200 0.65 3.54 3.09
N SER A 201 1.56 4.41 3.49
CA SER A 201 1.93 4.70 4.87
C SER A 201 0.72 4.95 5.78
N ALA A 202 0.77 4.53 7.03
CA ALA A 202 -0.24 4.87 8.05
C ALA A 202 -1.71 4.60 7.65
N ASN A 203 -2.01 3.43 7.08
CA ASN A 203 -3.37 2.93 6.83
C ASN A 203 -3.68 1.71 7.73
N PRO A 204 -3.89 1.91 9.05
CA PRO A 204 -4.07 0.82 10.02
C PRO A 204 -5.36 0.01 9.84
N GLY A 205 -6.28 0.47 8.98
CA GLY A 205 -7.52 -0.24 8.65
C GLY A 205 -7.33 -1.44 7.73
N ILE A 206 -6.15 -1.60 7.13
CA ILE A 206 -5.82 -2.72 6.24
C ILE A 206 -5.41 -3.93 7.09
N THR A 207 -6.08 -5.06 6.85
CA THR A 207 -5.80 -6.31 7.56
C THR A 207 -4.69 -7.10 6.90
N SER A 208 -4.21 -8.15 7.56
CA SER A 208 -3.25 -9.10 6.98
C SER A 208 -3.73 -9.72 5.65
N LYS A 209 -5.05 -9.82 5.44
CA LYS A 209 -5.63 -10.28 4.16
C LYS A 209 -5.44 -9.24 3.06
N GLY A 210 -5.66 -7.97 3.35
CA GLY A 210 -5.38 -6.86 2.43
C GLY A 210 -3.90 -6.84 2.06
N TRP A 211 -3.01 -6.87 3.04
CA TRP A 211 -1.57 -6.90 2.80
C TRP A 211 -1.08 -8.13 2.04
N GLY A 212 -1.65 -9.31 2.30
CA GLY A 212 -1.34 -10.52 1.53
C GLY A 212 -1.70 -10.38 0.05
N ARG A 213 -2.82 -9.71 -0.28
CA ARG A 213 -3.18 -9.41 -1.67
C ARG A 213 -2.21 -8.42 -2.31
N LEU A 214 -1.79 -7.41 -1.56
CA LEU A 214 -0.78 -6.46 -2.04
C LEU A 214 0.54 -7.18 -2.33
N ALA A 215 1.00 -8.05 -1.42
CA ALA A 215 2.23 -8.83 -1.62
C ALA A 215 2.17 -9.66 -2.90
N ILE A 216 1.04 -10.34 -3.18
CA ILE A 216 0.85 -11.07 -4.45
C ILE A 216 0.92 -10.13 -5.66
N ALA A 217 0.28 -8.95 -5.58
CA ALA A 217 0.32 -7.98 -6.67
C ALA A 217 1.73 -7.44 -6.92
N VAL A 218 2.49 -7.17 -5.86
CA VAL A 218 3.90 -6.73 -5.92
C VAL A 218 4.79 -7.81 -6.53
N ALA A 219 4.60 -9.08 -6.15
CA ALA A 219 5.34 -10.21 -6.70
C ALA A 219 5.19 -10.37 -8.23
N HIS A 220 4.03 -9.95 -8.75
CA HIS A 220 3.71 -10.02 -10.19
C HIS A 220 3.86 -8.69 -10.92
N SER A 221 4.17 -7.60 -10.23
CA SER A 221 4.39 -6.30 -10.87
C SER A 221 5.76 -6.26 -11.54
N SER A 222 5.81 -5.77 -12.77
CA SER A 222 7.06 -5.49 -13.51
C SER A 222 7.40 -4.01 -13.60
N GLN A 223 6.73 -3.14 -12.84
CA GLN A 223 6.95 -1.70 -12.94
C GLN A 223 7.20 -1.03 -11.60
N LEU A 224 6.72 -1.61 -10.50
CA LEU A 224 6.88 -1.02 -9.18
C LEU A 224 8.36 -1.06 -8.76
N ARG A 225 8.90 0.12 -8.43
CA ARG A 225 10.28 0.34 -7.99
C ARG A 225 10.36 0.81 -6.54
N VAL A 226 9.38 1.59 -6.09
CA VAL A 226 9.34 2.13 -4.73
C VAL A 226 8.01 1.76 -4.09
N LEU A 227 8.07 1.14 -2.92
CA LEU A 227 6.91 0.79 -2.12
C LEU A 227 7.13 1.24 -0.67
N ASN A 228 6.30 2.18 -0.20
CA ASN A 228 6.35 2.66 1.18
C ASN A 228 5.14 2.16 1.96
N LEU A 229 5.39 1.35 3.00
CA LEU A 229 4.38 0.75 3.87
C LEU A 229 4.57 1.15 5.34
N ASP A 230 5.39 2.16 5.61
CA ASP A 230 5.73 2.66 6.94
C ASP A 230 4.49 2.96 7.80
N TYR A 231 4.65 2.79 9.12
CA TYR A 231 3.61 3.02 10.12
C TYR A 231 2.31 2.23 9.92
N ASN A 232 2.38 1.07 9.26
CA ASN A 232 1.28 0.10 9.20
C ASN A 232 1.54 -1.08 10.13
N PRO A 233 0.55 -1.58 10.91
CA PRO A 233 0.73 -2.74 11.77
C PRO A 233 0.76 -4.04 10.94
N LEU A 234 1.87 -4.31 10.25
CA LEU A 234 2.03 -5.47 9.37
C LEU A 234 2.29 -6.74 10.18
N GLY A 235 3.23 -6.66 11.13
CA GLY A 235 3.72 -7.82 11.89
C GLY A 235 4.48 -8.85 11.05
N ASP A 236 5.07 -9.83 11.73
CA ASP A 236 6.02 -10.77 11.11
C ASP A 236 5.40 -11.65 10.00
N GLN A 237 4.11 -12.00 10.13
CA GLN A 237 3.43 -12.82 9.12
C GLN A 237 3.36 -12.10 7.76
N VAL A 238 3.01 -10.82 7.77
CA VAL A 238 2.92 -10.01 6.55
C VAL A 238 4.31 -9.72 5.99
N ALA A 239 5.29 -9.46 6.84
CA ALA A 239 6.68 -9.30 6.40
C ALA A 239 7.22 -10.55 5.69
N GLY A 240 6.89 -11.76 6.15
CA GLY A 240 7.24 -12.99 5.43
C GLY A 240 6.59 -13.07 4.04
N MET A 241 5.33 -12.63 3.89
CA MET A 241 4.67 -12.55 2.58
C MET A 241 5.34 -11.52 1.67
N LEU A 242 5.74 -10.37 2.22
CA LEU A 242 6.48 -9.33 1.49
C LEU A 242 7.88 -9.81 1.08
N ALA A 243 8.58 -10.56 1.93
CA ALA A 243 9.88 -11.16 1.58
C ALA A 243 9.76 -12.06 0.33
N VAL A 244 8.75 -12.94 0.29
CA VAL A 244 8.47 -13.78 -0.89
C VAL A 244 8.14 -12.93 -2.13
N ALA A 245 7.39 -11.84 -1.95
CA ALA A 245 7.06 -10.93 -3.05
C ALA A 245 8.29 -10.20 -3.59
N VAL A 246 9.18 -9.72 -2.71
CA VAL A 246 10.44 -9.06 -3.07
C VAL A 246 11.38 -10.02 -3.78
N ALA A 247 11.50 -11.27 -3.32
CA ALA A 247 12.29 -12.31 -3.98
C ALA A 247 11.80 -12.63 -5.41
N SER A 248 10.51 -12.43 -5.65
CA SER A 248 9.89 -12.68 -6.97
C SER A 248 9.94 -11.45 -7.88
N SER A 249 9.95 -10.25 -7.30
CA SER A 249 9.97 -9.00 -8.04
C SER A 249 11.35 -8.75 -8.64
N ARG A 250 11.37 -8.27 -9.89
CA ARG A 250 12.60 -7.89 -10.61
C ARG A 250 12.79 -6.39 -10.74
N THR A 251 11.89 -5.60 -10.17
CA THR A 251 11.88 -4.15 -10.34
C THR A 251 11.83 -3.38 -9.05
N LEU A 252 11.42 -4.00 -7.93
CA LEU A 252 11.31 -3.31 -6.66
C LEU A 252 12.70 -3.05 -6.09
N GLU A 253 13.05 -1.77 -5.98
CA GLU A 253 14.37 -1.28 -5.56
C GLU A 253 14.35 -0.71 -4.14
N VAL A 254 13.23 -0.10 -3.75
CA VAL A 254 13.07 0.53 -2.44
C VAL A 254 11.83 -0.02 -1.76
N LEU A 255 12.02 -0.54 -0.55
CA LEU A 255 10.95 -0.98 0.33
C LEU A 255 11.09 -0.31 1.69
N ASP A 256 10.07 0.44 2.09
CA ASP A 256 10.00 1.06 3.41
C ASP A 256 9.03 0.31 4.32
N LEU A 257 9.58 -0.23 5.42
CA LEU A 257 8.85 -0.95 6.48
C LEU A 257 9.08 -0.29 7.85
N GLU A 258 9.43 1.00 7.90
CA GLU A 258 9.63 1.74 9.14
C GLU A 258 8.39 1.66 10.05
N GLY A 259 8.59 1.37 11.33
CA GLY A 259 7.49 1.40 12.31
C GLY A 259 6.35 0.41 12.05
N THR A 260 6.63 -0.73 11.38
CA THR A 260 5.60 -1.70 10.99
C THR A 260 5.36 -2.86 11.96
N GLY A 261 6.01 -2.79 13.14
CA GLY A 261 5.87 -3.79 14.21
C GLY A 261 6.65 -5.08 13.94
N LEU A 262 7.75 -4.99 13.19
CA LEU A 262 8.60 -6.13 12.86
C LEU A 262 9.50 -6.51 14.03
N THR A 263 9.83 -7.80 14.10
CA THR A 263 10.77 -8.36 15.06
C THR A 263 12.00 -8.95 14.36
N ASN A 264 12.98 -9.42 15.14
CA ASN A 264 14.11 -10.19 14.61
C ASN A 264 13.69 -11.40 13.76
N GLN A 265 12.50 -11.97 13.95
CA GLN A 265 12.03 -13.10 13.15
C GLN A 265 11.79 -12.71 11.69
N SER A 266 11.14 -11.56 11.45
CA SER A 266 10.91 -11.07 10.09
C SER A 266 12.19 -10.51 9.48
N ALA A 267 13.03 -9.85 10.27
CA ALA A 267 14.35 -9.41 9.81
C ALA A 267 15.23 -10.58 9.35
N GLN A 268 15.25 -11.70 10.08
CA GLN A 268 15.96 -12.92 9.64
C GLN A 268 15.37 -13.46 8.33
N THR A 269 14.05 -13.42 8.18
CA THR A 269 13.39 -13.86 6.93
C THR A 269 13.76 -12.97 5.74
N LEU A 270 13.88 -11.66 5.97
CA LEU A 270 14.32 -10.69 4.96
C LEU A 270 15.81 -10.88 4.62
N LEU A 271 16.65 -11.16 5.63
CA LEU A 271 18.06 -11.49 5.43
C LEU A 271 18.21 -12.76 4.57
N ASP A 272 17.55 -13.85 4.96
CA ASP A 272 17.57 -15.11 4.22
C ASP A 272 17.10 -14.92 2.77
N MET A 273 16.15 -14.00 2.55
CA MET A 273 15.67 -13.65 1.22
C MET A 273 16.77 -12.96 0.38
N VAL A 274 17.42 -11.93 0.93
CA VAL A 274 18.50 -11.20 0.24
C VAL A 274 19.71 -12.11 -0.02
N GLU A 275 20.06 -13.00 0.91
CA GLU A 275 21.20 -13.91 0.77
C GLU A 275 20.98 -15.01 -0.30
N ASN A 276 19.76 -15.52 -0.43
CA ASN A 276 19.49 -16.74 -1.22
C ASN A 276 18.78 -16.49 -2.55
N TYR A 277 18.25 -15.29 -2.78
CA TYR A 277 17.48 -14.98 -3.98
C TYR A 277 17.98 -13.68 -4.65
N PRO A 278 18.14 -13.68 -5.99
CA PRO A 278 18.48 -12.45 -6.70
C PRO A 278 17.32 -11.46 -6.56
N THR A 279 17.63 -10.24 -6.16
CA THR A 279 16.65 -9.18 -5.97
C THR A 279 17.13 -7.89 -6.62
N ALA A 280 16.19 -7.05 -7.07
CA ALA A 280 16.48 -5.69 -7.49
C ALA A 280 16.50 -4.70 -6.31
N LEU A 281 16.24 -5.18 -5.09
CA LEU A 281 16.17 -4.37 -3.89
C LEU A 281 17.55 -3.79 -3.57
N ARG A 282 17.58 -2.48 -3.36
CA ARG A 282 18.78 -1.69 -3.02
C ARG A 282 18.65 -1.03 -1.67
N THR A 283 17.42 -0.65 -1.30
CA THR A 283 17.15 0.06 -0.06
C THR A 283 16.01 -0.62 0.68
N LEU A 284 16.29 -1.06 1.91
CA LEU A 284 15.29 -1.59 2.83
C LEU A 284 15.33 -0.78 4.13
N ILE A 285 14.25 -0.06 4.41
CA ILE A 285 14.13 0.76 5.62
C ILE A 285 13.42 -0.04 6.70
N LEU A 286 14.12 -0.28 7.82
CA LEU A 286 13.63 -1.09 8.96
C LEU A 286 13.63 -0.31 10.28
N ALA A 287 13.81 1.02 10.22
CA ALA A 287 13.81 1.88 11.40
C ALA A 287 12.51 1.75 12.22
N GLU A 288 12.56 2.16 13.48
CA GLU A 288 11.41 2.14 14.40
C GLU A 288 10.70 0.77 14.55
N ASN A 289 11.40 -0.34 14.29
CA ASN A 289 10.93 -1.71 14.57
C ASN A 289 11.67 -2.33 15.77
N ASN A 290 11.19 -3.48 16.25
CA ASN A 290 11.84 -4.25 17.32
C ASN A 290 12.89 -5.22 16.74
N ILE A 291 13.84 -4.68 15.98
CA ILE A 291 14.91 -5.41 15.30
C ILE A 291 16.25 -4.98 15.90
N SER A 292 17.16 -5.94 16.14
CA SER A 292 18.52 -5.65 16.60
C SER A 292 19.30 -4.86 15.55
N PRO A 293 20.06 -3.82 15.94
CA PRO A 293 20.80 -2.99 14.99
C PRO A 293 21.85 -3.78 14.21
N GLU A 294 22.41 -4.84 14.80
CA GLU A 294 23.36 -5.73 14.11
C GLU A 294 22.73 -6.41 12.89
N LEU A 295 21.47 -6.85 13.03
CA LEU A 295 20.74 -7.52 11.95
C LEU A 295 20.29 -6.53 10.87
N GLN A 296 19.90 -5.30 11.25
CA GLN A 296 19.62 -4.23 10.29
C GLN A 296 20.86 -3.88 9.47
N GLN A 297 22.02 -3.77 10.13
CA GLN A 297 23.28 -3.48 9.47
C GLN A 297 23.69 -4.61 8.52
N GLN A 298 23.57 -5.88 8.94
CA GLN A 298 23.88 -7.02 8.09
C GLN A 298 23.05 -7.03 6.79
N ILE A 299 21.75 -6.74 6.88
CA ILE A 299 20.91 -6.65 5.68
C ILE A 299 21.34 -5.46 4.80
N SER A 300 21.64 -4.31 5.41
CA SER A 300 22.09 -3.12 4.67
C SER A 300 23.42 -3.36 3.94
N ASP A 301 24.35 -4.06 4.57
CA ASP A 301 25.67 -4.34 3.99
C ASP A 301 25.51 -5.24 2.75
N LEU A 302 24.73 -6.33 2.84
CA LEU A 302 24.46 -7.22 1.71
C LEU A 302 23.76 -6.52 0.54
N LEU A 303 22.81 -5.64 0.82
CA LEU A 303 22.14 -4.87 -0.24
C LEU A 303 23.11 -3.89 -0.93
N SER A 304 24.10 -3.36 -0.21
CA SER A 304 25.12 -2.47 -0.79
C SER A 304 26.18 -3.22 -1.60
N GLU A 305 26.58 -4.43 -1.18
CA GLU A 305 27.54 -5.27 -1.91
C GLU A 305 26.99 -5.70 -3.29
N GLY A 306 25.69 -6.00 -3.38
CA GLY A 306 25.03 -6.31 -4.65
C GLY A 306 25.05 -5.17 -5.67
N GLU A 307 25.19 -3.91 -5.23
CA GLU A 307 25.30 -2.76 -6.16
C GLU A 307 26.66 -2.69 -6.84
N GLU A 308 27.74 -2.99 -6.10
CA GLU A 308 29.12 -2.94 -6.61
C GLU A 308 29.39 -4.05 -7.64
N GLU A 309 28.80 -5.24 -7.46
CA GLU A 309 28.91 -6.35 -8.40
C GLU A 309 28.21 -6.07 -9.73
N GLU A 310 26.97 -5.53 -9.72
CA GLU A 310 26.28 -5.16 -10.96
C GLU A 310 26.98 -4.02 -11.72
N GLU A 311 27.49 -3.00 -11.02
CA GLU A 311 28.25 -1.92 -11.66
C GLU A 311 29.54 -2.45 -12.29
N THR A 312 30.29 -3.32 -11.62
CA THR A 312 31.53 -3.89 -12.16
C THR A 312 31.26 -4.77 -13.39
N GLU A 313 30.22 -5.60 -13.38
CA GLU A 313 29.79 -6.38 -14.56
C GLU A 313 29.35 -5.48 -15.72
N ALA A 314 28.60 -4.40 -15.46
CA ALA A 314 28.19 -3.45 -16.49
C ALA A 314 29.39 -2.72 -17.15
N HIS A 315 30.42 -2.39 -16.37
CA HIS A 315 31.66 -1.80 -16.88
C HIS A 315 32.50 -2.81 -17.68
N GLU A 316 32.53 -4.09 -17.31
CA GLU A 316 33.22 -5.13 -18.09
C GLU A 316 32.52 -5.44 -19.42
N VAL A 317 31.19 -5.49 -19.45
CA VAL A 317 30.42 -5.72 -20.67
C VAL A 317 30.58 -4.55 -21.64
N THR A 318 30.52 -3.31 -21.15
CA THR A 318 30.75 -2.12 -21.99
C THR A 318 32.21 -1.99 -22.45
N ALA A 319 33.18 -2.54 -21.72
CA ALA A 319 34.57 -2.65 -22.16
C ALA A 319 34.75 -3.72 -23.26
N ARG A 320 34.04 -4.86 -23.17
CA ARG A 320 34.01 -5.90 -24.21
C ARG A 320 33.36 -5.43 -25.52
N GLU A 321 32.31 -4.62 -25.44
CA GLU A 321 31.63 -4.06 -26.63
C GLU A 321 32.40 -2.92 -27.32
N LYS A 322 33.40 -2.33 -26.65
CA LYS A 322 34.27 -1.27 -27.20
C LYS A 322 35.52 -1.78 -27.91
N ASN A 323 35.57 -3.06 -28.31
CA ASN A 323 36.68 -3.61 -29.09
C ASN A 323 36.30 -3.83 -30.57
N PRO A 324 36.30 -2.78 -31.43
CA PRO A 324 36.16 -2.95 -32.86
C PRO A 324 37.51 -3.35 -33.47
N TRP A 325 37.54 -4.50 -34.16
CA TRP A 325 38.58 -5.02 -35.07
C TRP A 325 39.70 -5.90 -34.50
N ILE A 326 39.55 -7.23 -34.70
CA ILE A 326 40.60 -8.03 -35.38
C ILE A 326 39.92 -8.88 -36.45
N CYS A 327 40.10 -8.48 -37.72
CA CYS A 327 39.94 -9.37 -38.87
C CYS A 327 41.29 -10.02 -39.18
N GLN A 328 41.36 -11.34 -39.33
CA GLN A 328 42.25 -11.95 -40.33
C GLN A 328 41.55 -13.06 -41.09
N ASN A 329 41.63 -12.89 -42.40
CA ASN A 329 41.07 -13.67 -43.49
C ASN A 329 42.14 -14.69 -43.92
N THR A 330 41.78 -15.97 -44.07
CA THR A 330 42.56 -16.90 -44.90
C THR A 330 41.64 -17.72 -45.80
N SER A 331 41.86 -17.48 -47.09
CA SER A 331 41.35 -18.10 -48.31
C SER A 331 41.11 -19.61 -48.30
N MET A 332 40.11 -19.98 -49.12
CA MET A 332 40.05 -21.12 -50.04
C MET A 332 40.89 -22.36 -49.71
N GLU A 333 40.20 -23.46 -49.41
CA GLU A 333 40.53 -24.74 -50.05
C GLU A 333 39.28 -25.51 -50.46
N TYR A 334 39.46 -26.25 -51.55
CA TYR A 334 38.50 -26.81 -52.47
C TYR A 334 38.41 -28.33 -52.21
N VAL A 335 37.35 -28.99 -52.70
CA VAL A 335 37.23 -30.44 -53.05
C VAL A 335 36.41 -31.38 -52.12
N ARG A 336 35.18 -31.64 -52.62
CA ARG A 336 34.45 -32.92 -52.86
C ARG A 336 34.28 -33.99 -51.76
N LEU A 337 33.04 -34.49 -51.66
CA LEU A 337 32.61 -35.91 -51.82
C LEU A 337 31.06 -35.94 -51.86
N GLN A 338 30.43 -36.08 -53.04
CA GLN A 338 29.70 -37.27 -53.53
C GLN A 338 28.74 -37.96 -52.54
N ALA A 339 27.43 -37.75 -52.74
CA ALA A 339 26.45 -38.73 -53.23
C ALA A 339 25.13 -38.00 -53.56
#